data_AF-A0A0B1SNS8-F1
#
_entry.id   AF-A0A0B1SNS8-F1
#
_cell.length_a   1.000
_cell.length_b   1.000
_cell.length_c   1.000
_cell.angle_alpha   90.00
_cell.angle_beta   90.00
_cell.angle_gamma   90.00
#
_symmetry.space_group_name_H-M   'P 1'
#
loop_
_entity.id
_entity.type
_entity.pdbx_description
1 polymer ?
#
loop_
_entity_poly.entity_id
_entity_poly.type
_entity_poly.pdbx_seq_one_letter_code
_entity_poly.pdbx_strand_id
1 'polypeptide(L)'
;LYFIWDCFKLQDRFISGVKAYNEEDWNRCVDDLESSLEKTLEEDSRCRLLCEDKIDWSGVEGNPEIDVLMTSIQASVIRCQHNCLHRLALINGHDVGNLIAAHFEYLHFCYYKLMRGSEAARSVASYLLFDDNPLVRRNKYFYQNQYNKEELFTPHETMMDLYRQRTLEQRYLNFIDEKFKYVNNEFPPEMQDDRKKFDTYVAFEDDFDYSAIRRLLSQTECKILRSAFPLKEDKTLEELTDRVRALWPKAVFEDRNCSRQSRQPACPRAIVLSIENDDCSEWLGAMHTGCSVVFCA
;
A
#
# COMPACT_ATOMS: atom_id res chain seq x y z
N LEU A 1 -2.40 27.76 -16.51
CA LEU A 1 -3.23 28.36 -15.44
C LEU A 1 -4.28 27.36 -14.93
N TYR A 2 -5.22 26.86 -15.74
CA TYR A 2 -6.21 25.86 -15.28
C TYR A 2 -5.63 24.60 -14.61
N PHE A 3 -4.49 24.06 -15.09
CA PHE A 3 -3.83 22.88 -14.48
C PHE A 3 -3.34 23.10 -13.04
N ILE A 4 -2.95 24.34 -12.72
CA ILE A 4 -2.49 24.69 -11.37
C ILE A 4 -3.71 24.86 -10.43
N TRP A 5 -4.83 25.33 -10.96
CA TRP A 5 -6.04 25.61 -10.18
C TRP A 5 -6.78 24.36 -9.72
N ASP A 6 -6.83 23.30 -10.52
CA ASP A 6 -7.54 22.07 -10.16
C ASP A 6 -6.67 21.15 -9.26
N CYS A 7 -5.34 21.14 -9.47
CA CYS A 7 -4.39 20.56 -8.51
C CYS A 7 -4.47 21.24 -7.14
N PHE A 8 -4.64 22.57 -7.09
CA PHE A 8 -4.85 23.27 -5.82
C PHE A 8 -6.14 22.81 -5.11
N LYS A 9 -7.23 22.61 -5.86
CA LYS A 9 -8.52 22.16 -5.30
C LYS A 9 -8.49 20.74 -4.73
N LEU A 10 -7.70 19.82 -5.28
CA LEU A 10 -7.56 18.48 -4.71
C LEU A 10 -6.78 18.57 -3.39
N GLN A 11 -5.67 19.31 -3.38
CA GLN A 11 -4.83 19.46 -2.19
C GLN A 11 -5.61 20.10 -1.04
N ASP A 12 -6.36 21.17 -1.31
CA ASP A 12 -7.21 21.84 -0.33
C ASP A 12 -8.22 20.88 0.31
N ARG A 13 -8.86 20.03 -0.50
CA ARG A 13 -9.86 19.06 -0.02
C ARG A 13 -9.21 17.94 0.77
N PHE A 14 -8.08 17.41 0.30
CA PHE A 14 -7.32 16.41 1.06
C PHE A 14 -6.92 16.94 2.44
N ILE A 15 -6.32 18.13 2.50
CA ILE A 15 -5.88 18.77 3.74
C ILE A 15 -7.09 19.05 4.65
N SER A 16 -8.19 19.55 4.09
CA SER A 16 -9.44 19.79 4.83
C SER A 16 -10.01 18.50 5.43
N GLY A 17 -10.00 17.41 4.67
CA GLY A 17 -10.46 16.10 5.12
C GLY A 17 -9.58 15.51 6.23
N VAL A 18 -8.26 15.59 6.08
CA VAL A 18 -7.30 15.18 7.14
C VAL A 18 -7.45 16.04 8.39
N LYS A 19 -7.69 17.34 8.23
CA LYS A 19 -7.99 18.23 9.36
C LYS A 19 -9.28 17.82 10.06
N ALA A 20 -10.35 17.54 9.30
CA ALA A 20 -11.62 17.07 9.84
C ALA A 20 -11.49 15.72 10.56
N TYR A 21 -10.65 14.80 10.06
CA TYR A 21 -10.29 13.56 10.75
C TYR A 21 -9.69 13.84 12.14
N ASN A 22 -8.73 14.76 12.24
CA ASN A 22 -8.09 15.12 13.50
C ASN A 22 -9.03 15.86 14.47
N GLU A 23 -9.99 16.60 13.93
CA GLU A 23 -11.03 17.32 14.69
C GLU A 23 -12.24 16.43 15.04
N GLU A 24 -12.22 15.15 14.65
CA GLU A 24 -13.32 14.19 14.80
C GLU A 24 -14.63 14.59 14.10
N ASP A 25 -14.57 15.46 13.09
CA ASP A 25 -15.69 15.78 12.21
C ASP A 25 -15.79 14.74 11.08
N TRP A 26 -16.39 13.59 11.42
CA TRP A 26 -16.41 12.42 10.53
C TRP A 26 -17.21 12.64 9.24
N ASN A 27 -18.28 13.45 9.27
CA ASN A 27 -19.05 13.74 8.07
C ASN A 27 -18.23 14.58 7.10
N ARG A 28 -17.62 15.67 7.58
CA ARG A 28 -16.74 16.49 6.76
C ARG A 28 -15.52 15.72 6.28
N CYS A 29 -14.96 14.85 7.12
CA CYS A 29 -13.85 13.97 6.73
C CYS A 29 -14.19 13.17 5.47
N VAL A 30 -15.35 12.50 5.47
CA VAL A 30 -15.82 11.72 4.30
C VAL A 30 -16.03 12.65 3.11
N ASP A 31 -16.81 13.72 3.26
CA ASP A 31 -17.18 14.60 2.14
C ASP A 31 -15.94 15.22 1.46
N ASP A 32 -14.98 15.69 2.25
CA ASP A 32 -13.76 16.32 1.73
C ASP A 32 -12.80 15.29 1.10
N LEU A 33 -12.65 14.09 1.70
CA LEU A 33 -11.76 13.07 1.15
C LEU A 33 -12.32 12.39 -0.10
N GLU A 34 -13.63 12.13 -0.17
CA GLU A 34 -14.26 11.61 -1.39
C GLU A 34 -14.13 12.62 -2.54
N SER A 35 -14.39 13.90 -2.26
CA SER A 35 -14.21 14.97 -3.26
C SER A 35 -12.74 15.12 -3.69
N SER A 36 -11.79 14.92 -2.77
CA SER A 36 -10.37 14.91 -3.07
C SER A 36 -9.98 13.72 -3.96
N LEU A 37 -10.51 12.53 -3.67
CA LEU A 37 -10.25 11.32 -4.44
C LEU A 37 -10.77 11.44 -5.87
N GLU A 38 -12.00 11.95 -6.05
CA GLU A 38 -12.58 12.22 -7.37
C GLU A 38 -11.67 13.13 -8.21
N LYS A 39 -11.28 14.29 -7.64
CA LYS A 39 -10.36 15.22 -8.30
C LYS A 39 -8.98 14.64 -8.55
N THR A 40 -8.50 13.75 -7.69
CA THR A 40 -7.22 13.06 -7.90
C THR A 40 -7.27 12.22 -9.19
N LEU A 41 -8.37 11.52 -9.45
CA LEU A 41 -8.55 10.73 -10.67
C LEU A 41 -8.73 11.60 -11.92
N GLU A 42 -9.43 12.73 -11.78
CA GLU A 42 -9.55 13.73 -12.87
C GLU A 42 -8.18 14.33 -13.24
N GLU A 43 -7.40 14.75 -12.25
CA GLU A 43 -6.09 15.36 -12.47
C GLU A 43 -5.04 14.33 -12.91
N ASP A 44 -5.14 13.07 -12.49
CA ASP A 44 -4.32 11.99 -13.05
C ASP A 44 -4.62 11.82 -14.54
N SER A 45 -5.91 11.70 -14.91
CA SER A 45 -6.34 11.59 -16.31
C SER A 45 -5.82 12.75 -17.15
N ARG A 46 -5.92 13.97 -16.62
CA ARG A 46 -5.44 15.18 -17.28
C ARG A 46 -3.91 15.22 -17.40
N CYS A 47 -3.19 14.85 -16.35
CA CYS A 47 -1.74 14.75 -16.38
C CYS A 47 -1.29 13.75 -17.46
N ARG A 48 -1.98 12.61 -17.57
CA ARG A 48 -1.66 11.57 -18.56
C ARG A 48 -1.84 12.07 -20.00
N LEU A 49 -2.84 12.91 -20.29
CA LEU A 49 -3.00 13.56 -21.60
C LEU A 49 -1.84 14.50 -21.92
N LEU A 50 -1.34 15.25 -20.94
CA LEU A 50 -0.22 16.18 -21.13
C LEU A 50 1.13 15.47 -21.37
N CYS A 51 1.22 14.18 -21.09
CA CYS A 51 2.43 13.39 -21.35
C CYS A 51 2.62 13.10 -22.85
N GLU A 52 1.56 13.11 -23.65
CA GLU A 52 1.66 12.93 -25.10
C GLU A 52 2.42 14.10 -25.77
N ASP A 53 2.34 15.30 -25.20
CA ASP A 53 3.01 16.51 -25.68
C ASP A 53 4.45 16.68 -25.13
N LYS A 54 4.87 15.86 -24.16
CA LYS A 54 6.14 16.01 -23.43
C LYS A 54 7.05 14.80 -23.64
N ILE A 55 7.38 14.55 -24.89
CA ILE A 55 8.35 13.52 -25.26
C ILE A 55 9.75 13.98 -24.83
N ASP A 56 10.40 13.20 -23.97
CA ASP A 56 11.81 13.35 -23.67
C ASP A 56 12.67 12.73 -24.77
N TRP A 57 13.34 13.58 -25.55
CA TRP A 57 14.24 13.19 -26.65
C TRP A 57 15.65 12.85 -26.18
N SER A 58 16.01 13.06 -24.91
CA SER A 58 17.35 12.70 -24.42
C SER A 58 17.59 11.18 -24.45
N GLY A 59 16.53 10.37 -24.31
CA GLY A 59 16.57 8.91 -24.50
C GLY A 59 16.64 8.45 -25.97
N VAL A 60 16.72 9.39 -26.91
CA VAL A 60 16.79 9.15 -28.37
C VAL A 60 18.21 9.35 -28.91
N GLU A 61 19.14 9.87 -28.11
CA GLU A 61 20.50 10.12 -28.56
C GLU A 61 21.27 8.80 -28.78
N GLY A 62 21.59 8.49 -30.04
CA GLY A 62 22.58 7.47 -30.40
C GLY A 62 22.08 6.24 -31.17
N ASN A 63 20.79 6.14 -31.51
CA ASN A 63 20.28 4.98 -32.26
C ASN A 63 19.53 5.39 -33.55
N PRO A 64 20.10 5.17 -34.76
CA PRO A 64 19.51 5.59 -36.02
C PRO A 64 18.39 4.65 -36.52
N GLU A 65 18.05 3.59 -35.80
CA GLU A 65 17.01 2.63 -36.19
C GLU A 65 15.62 3.06 -35.70
N ILE A 66 14.64 3.01 -36.62
CA ILE A 66 13.26 3.49 -36.41
C ILE A 66 12.58 2.74 -35.24
N ASP A 67 12.82 1.44 -35.09
CA ASP A 67 12.17 0.63 -34.06
C ASP A 67 12.62 1.04 -32.64
N VAL A 68 13.90 1.37 -32.49
CA VAL A 68 14.46 1.86 -31.22
C VAL A 68 13.91 3.24 -30.91
N LEU A 69 13.89 4.12 -31.91
CA LEU A 69 13.30 5.47 -31.77
C LEU A 69 11.84 5.40 -31.31
N MET A 70 11.01 4.59 -31.98
CA MET A 70 9.59 4.45 -31.65
C MET A 70 9.39 3.87 -30.24
N THR A 71 10.19 2.87 -29.88
CA THR A 71 10.12 2.24 -28.54
C THR A 71 10.53 3.21 -27.45
N SER A 72 11.62 3.97 -27.65
CA SER A 72 12.07 4.99 -26.69
C SER A 72 11.04 6.10 -26.49
N ILE A 73 10.41 6.58 -27.56
CA ILE A 73 9.34 7.59 -27.47
C ILE A 73 8.16 7.02 -26.67
N GLN A 74 7.70 5.81 -26.98
CA GLN A 74 6.58 5.18 -26.28
C GLN A 74 6.88 4.98 -24.80
N ALA A 75 8.08 4.50 -24.45
CA ALA A 75 8.52 4.33 -23.08
C ALA A 75 8.61 5.67 -22.32
N SER A 76 9.05 6.73 -22.99
CA SER A 76 9.08 8.09 -22.43
C SER A 76 7.67 8.57 -22.05
N VAL A 77 6.69 8.40 -22.95
CA VAL A 77 5.28 8.76 -22.70
C VAL A 77 4.70 7.93 -21.56
N ILE A 78 4.85 6.61 -21.58
CA ILE A 78 4.32 5.73 -20.53
C ILE A 78 4.98 6.03 -19.18
N ARG A 79 6.28 6.31 -19.14
CA ARG A 79 6.97 6.71 -17.91
C ARG A 79 6.44 8.03 -17.36
N CYS A 80 6.14 9.00 -18.22
CA CYS A 80 5.48 10.23 -17.80
C CYS A 80 4.10 9.95 -17.20
N GLN A 81 3.25 9.18 -17.91
CA GLN A 81 1.90 8.84 -17.49
C GLN A 81 1.88 8.09 -16.15
N HIS A 82 2.75 7.08 -16.01
CA HIS A 82 2.88 6.28 -14.80
C HIS A 82 3.22 7.14 -13.58
N ASN A 83 4.00 8.21 -13.76
CA ASN A 83 4.43 9.09 -12.69
C ASN A 83 3.42 10.19 -12.32
N CYS A 84 2.25 10.27 -12.97
CA CYS A 84 1.27 11.32 -12.69
C CYS A 84 0.77 11.33 -11.24
N LEU A 85 0.27 10.21 -10.71
CA LEU A 85 -0.12 10.10 -9.31
C LEU A 85 1.00 10.42 -8.32
N HIS A 86 2.25 10.04 -8.61
CA HIS A 86 3.38 10.38 -7.75
C HIS A 86 3.62 11.90 -7.68
N ARG A 87 3.43 12.61 -8.80
CA ARG A 87 3.49 14.09 -8.81
C ARG A 87 2.34 14.71 -8.01
N LEU A 88 1.15 14.10 -8.06
CA LEU A 88 -0.02 14.57 -7.31
C LEU A 88 0.10 14.29 -5.80
N ALA A 89 0.89 13.30 -5.40
CA ALA A 89 1.17 12.97 -4.00
C ALA A 89 2.00 14.06 -3.27
N LEU A 90 2.57 15.03 -4.00
CA LEU A 90 3.26 16.16 -3.40
C LEU A 90 2.26 17.25 -2.96
N ILE A 91 1.79 17.15 -1.72
CA ILE A 91 0.81 18.06 -1.13
C ILE A 91 1.53 19.10 -0.26
N ASN A 92 1.41 20.38 -0.60
CA ASN A 92 2.14 21.47 0.08
C ASN A 92 3.67 21.24 0.21
N GLY A 93 4.27 20.55 -0.77
CA GLY A 93 5.71 20.22 -0.74
C GLY A 93 6.09 19.02 0.12
N HIS A 94 5.12 18.32 0.71
CA HIS A 94 5.31 17.06 1.43
C HIS A 94 4.81 15.89 0.59
N ASP A 95 5.64 14.86 0.44
CA ASP A 95 5.25 13.61 -0.23
C ASP A 95 4.43 12.75 0.74
N VAL A 96 3.18 12.49 0.40
CA VAL A 96 2.28 11.63 1.19
C VAL A 96 2.43 10.14 0.84
N GLY A 97 3.32 9.79 -0.09
CA GLY A 97 3.53 8.42 -0.56
C GLY A 97 2.48 8.00 -1.58
N ASN A 98 1.83 6.85 -1.36
CA ASN A 98 0.76 6.41 -2.24
C ASN A 98 -0.52 7.20 -1.94
N LEU A 99 -0.77 8.25 -2.73
CA LEU A 99 -1.91 9.15 -2.54
C LEU A 99 -3.25 8.42 -2.51
N ILE A 100 -3.46 7.40 -3.35
CA ILE A 100 -4.71 6.63 -3.38
C ILE A 100 -4.87 5.82 -2.10
N ALA A 101 -3.82 5.12 -1.67
CA ALA A 101 -3.83 4.39 -0.40
C ALA A 101 -4.09 5.34 0.78
N ALA A 102 -3.45 6.52 0.81
CA ALA A 102 -3.66 7.52 1.85
C ALA A 102 -5.12 7.97 1.96
N HIS A 103 -5.82 8.20 0.84
CA HIS A 103 -7.26 8.50 0.86
C HIS A 103 -8.06 7.38 1.53
N PHE A 104 -7.82 6.12 1.14
CA PHE A 104 -8.57 4.99 1.69
C PHE A 104 -8.24 4.67 3.14
N GLU A 105 -7.04 4.99 3.62
CA GLU A 105 -6.68 4.87 5.04
C GLU A 105 -7.54 5.81 5.91
N TYR A 106 -7.65 7.08 5.52
CA TYR A 106 -8.51 8.03 6.23
C TYR A 106 -10.01 7.74 6.04
N LEU A 107 -10.44 7.45 4.80
CA LEU A 107 -11.84 7.13 4.51
C LEU A 107 -12.32 5.90 5.27
N HIS A 108 -11.49 4.85 5.35
CA HIS A 108 -11.77 3.66 6.16
C HIS A 108 -12.17 4.05 7.59
N PHE A 109 -11.35 4.85 8.26
CA PHE A 109 -11.60 5.20 9.65
C PHE A 109 -12.80 6.13 9.79
N CYS A 110 -12.96 7.13 8.92
CA CYS A 110 -14.11 8.03 8.96
C CYS A 110 -15.44 7.29 8.71
N TYR A 111 -15.47 6.33 7.79
CA TYR A 111 -16.62 5.43 7.62
C TYR A 111 -16.89 4.57 8.83
N TYR A 112 -15.84 4.00 9.42
CA TYR A 112 -15.97 3.21 10.64
C TYR A 112 -16.61 4.02 11.78
N LYS A 113 -16.17 5.27 11.98
CA LYS A 113 -16.70 6.17 13.02
C LYS A 113 -18.14 6.62 12.77
N LEU A 114 -18.58 6.63 11.51
CA LEU A 114 -19.97 6.87 11.11
C LEU A 114 -20.84 5.61 11.10
N MET A 115 -20.34 4.46 11.57
CA MET A 115 -21.03 3.17 11.54
C MET A 115 -21.36 2.68 10.10
N ARG A 116 -20.61 3.16 9.10
CA ARG A 116 -20.73 2.80 7.68
C ARG A 116 -19.82 1.61 7.36
N GLY A 117 -20.15 0.45 7.94
CA GLY A 117 -19.28 -0.74 7.95
C GLY A 117 -18.95 -1.29 6.56
N SER A 118 -19.90 -1.26 5.62
CA SER A 118 -19.69 -1.74 4.24
C SER A 118 -18.69 -0.86 3.48
N GLU A 119 -18.79 0.47 3.62
CA GLU A 119 -17.85 1.41 3.01
C GLU A 119 -16.47 1.35 3.67
N ALA A 120 -16.41 1.13 4.99
CA ALA A 120 -15.15 0.91 5.70
C ALA A 120 -14.43 -0.35 5.18
N ALA A 121 -15.14 -1.47 5.01
CA ALA A 121 -14.57 -2.71 4.48
C ALA A 121 -14.13 -2.58 3.02
N ARG A 122 -14.92 -1.89 2.18
CA ARG A 122 -14.56 -1.58 0.79
C ARG A 122 -13.34 -0.66 0.69
N SER A 123 -13.20 0.30 1.60
CA SER A 123 -12.04 1.19 1.68
C SER A 123 -10.78 0.40 2.02
N VAL A 124 -10.86 -0.53 2.98
CA VAL A 124 -9.76 -1.45 3.29
C VAL A 124 -9.38 -2.30 2.07
N ALA A 125 -10.35 -2.86 1.35
CA ALA A 125 -10.07 -3.64 0.14
C ALA A 125 -9.40 -2.79 -0.96
N SER A 126 -9.86 -1.55 -1.15
CA SER A 126 -9.30 -0.64 -2.15
C SER A 126 -7.89 -0.17 -1.78
N TYR A 127 -7.61 0.06 -0.49
CA TYR A 127 -6.28 0.34 0.02
C TYR A 127 -5.28 -0.77 -0.33
N LEU A 128 -5.66 -2.03 -0.11
CA LEU A 128 -4.78 -3.19 -0.25
C LEU A 128 -4.35 -3.49 -1.70
N LEU A 129 -4.96 -2.83 -2.70
CA LEU A 129 -4.44 -2.84 -4.07
C LEU A 129 -3.13 -2.04 -4.20
N PHE A 130 -2.89 -1.06 -3.33
CA PHE A 130 -1.88 -0.03 -3.53
C PHE A 130 -0.78 -0.01 -2.46
N ASP A 131 -1.04 -0.58 -1.27
CA ASP A 131 -0.08 -0.68 -0.18
C ASP A 131 -0.39 -1.92 0.70
N ASP A 132 0.63 -2.51 1.31
CA ASP A 132 0.55 -3.72 2.12
C ASP A 132 0.61 -3.47 3.64
N ASN A 133 0.22 -2.28 4.11
CA ASN A 133 0.37 -1.86 5.51
C ASN A 133 -0.23 -2.89 6.49
N PRO A 134 0.60 -3.43 7.42
CA PRO A 134 0.13 -4.38 8.42
C PRO A 134 -1.10 -3.90 9.19
N LEU A 135 -1.18 -2.61 9.52
CA LEU A 135 -2.32 -2.08 10.28
C LEU A 135 -3.64 -2.16 9.48
N VAL A 136 -3.59 -1.94 8.16
CA VAL A 136 -4.79 -2.02 7.31
C VAL A 136 -5.19 -3.48 7.07
N ARG A 137 -4.23 -4.38 6.87
CA ARG A 137 -4.49 -5.84 6.87
C ARG A 137 -5.10 -6.29 8.20
N ARG A 138 -4.64 -5.76 9.33
CA ARG A 138 -5.24 -6.04 10.65
C ARG A 138 -6.71 -5.60 10.71
N ASN A 139 -7.07 -4.48 10.09
CA ASN A 139 -8.46 -4.04 10.01
C ASN A 139 -9.31 -5.04 9.22
N LYS A 140 -8.80 -5.57 8.10
CA LYS A 140 -9.47 -6.66 7.36
C LYS A 140 -9.65 -7.91 8.22
N TYR A 141 -8.58 -8.37 8.89
CA TYR A 141 -8.64 -9.50 9.83
C TYR A 141 -9.72 -9.31 10.90
N PHE A 142 -9.76 -8.13 11.52
CA PHE A 142 -10.74 -7.79 12.55
C PHE A 142 -12.18 -7.82 12.01
N TYR A 143 -12.42 -7.19 10.86
CA TYR A 143 -13.75 -7.16 10.24
C TYR A 143 -14.21 -8.53 9.72
N GLN A 144 -13.30 -9.35 9.18
CA GLN A 144 -13.61 -10.73 8.78
C GLN A 144 -14.09 -11.55 9.98
N ASN A 145 -13.40 -11.45 11.12
CA ASN A 145 -13.81 -12.13 12.36
C ASN A 145 -15.16 -11.62 12.90
N GLN A 146 -15.46 -10.32 12.73
CA GLN A 146 -16.68 -9.71 13.24
C GLN A 146 -17.91 -10.02 12.37
N TYR A 147 -17.78 -9.95 11.05
CA TYR A 147 -18.92 -9.99 10.12
C TYR A 147 -19.03 -11.28 9.32
N ASN A 148 -17.92 -12.00 9.11
CA ASN A 148 -17.84 -13.23 8.32
C ASN A 148 -18.49 -13.12 6.92
N LYS A 149 -18.22 -12.01 6.21
CA LYS A 149 -18.74 -11.70 4.87
C LYS A 149 -17.62 -11.23 3.96
N GLU A 150 -17.08 -12.13 3.15
CA GLU A 150 -15.98 -11.82 2.22
C GLU A 150 -16.39 -10.82 1.13
N GLU A 151 -17.66 -10.84 0.71
CA GLU A 151 -18.25 -9.91 -0.25
C GLU A 151 -18.18 -8.42 0.15
N LEU A 152 -17.95 -8.11 1.43
CA LEU A 152 -17.75 -6.73 1.89
C LEU A 152 -16.38 -6.18 1.49
N PHE A 153 -15.42 -7.05 1.16
CA PHE A 153 -14.04 -6.68 0.82
C PHE A 153 -13.79 -6.72 -0.69
N THR A 154 -14.76 -6.24 -1.47
CA THR A 154 -14.56 -5.98 -2.90
C THR A 154 -14.12 -4.54 -3.09
N PRO A 155 -12.95 -4.28 -3.72
CA PRO A 155 -12.49 -2.93 -4.03
C PRO A 155 -13.46 -2.16 -4.94
N HIS A 156 -13.34 -0.84 -4.98
CA HIS A 156 -14.03 -0.02 -5.97
C HIS A 156 -13.58 -0.38 -7.40
N GLU A 157 -14.53 -0.46 -8.34
CA GLU A 157 -14.24 -0.78 -9.75
C GLU A 157 -13.22 0.18 -10.38
N THR A 158 -13.39 1.47 -10.14
CA THR A 158 -12.44 2.51 -10.58
C THR A 158 -11.03 2.29 -10.03
N MET A 159 -10.90 1.73 -8.82
CA MET A 159 -9.60 1.41 -8.22
C MET A 159 -8.99 0.15 -8.80
N MET A 160 -9.81 -0.84 -9.15
CA MET A 160 -9.34 -2.04 -9.87
C MET A 160 -8.83 -1.66 -11.26
N ASP A 161 -9.52 -0.79 -11.99
CA ASP A 161 -9.07 -0.33 -13.30
C ASP A 161 -7.78 0.47 -13.22
N LEU A 162 -7.69 1.40 -12.26
CA LEU A 162 -6.48 2.16 -12.00
C LEU A 162 -5.30 1.24 -11.63
N TYR A 163 -5.51 0.29 -10.73
CA TYR A 163 -4.50 -0.68 -10.34
C TYR A 163 -4.03 -1.51 -11.54
N ARG A 164 -4.96 -2.07 -12.33
CA ARG A 164 -4.64 -2.82 -13.56
C ARG A 164 -3.79 -1.99 -14.51
N GLN A 165 -4.21 -0.76 -14.81
CA GLN A 165 -3.48 0.13 -15.71
C GLN A 165 -2.04 0.35 -15.22
N ARG A 166 -1.87 0.70 -13.95
CA ARG A 166 -0.56 0.99 -13.37
C ARG A 166 0.34 -0.25 -13.31
N THR A 167 -0.20 -1.41 -12.97
CA THR A 167 0.55 -2.67 -12.97
C THR A 167 1.06 -3.01 -14.37
N LEU A 168 0.24 -2.86 -15.40
CA LEU A 168 0.63 -3.13 -16.78
C LEU A 168 1.64 -2.10 -17.31
N GLU A 169 1.48 -0.83 -17.00
CA GLU A 169 2.46 0.22 -17.30
C GLU A 169 3.82 -0.09 -16.66
N GLN A 170 3.86 -0.45 -15.38
CA GLN A 170 5.10 -0.79 -14.69
C GLN A 170 5.77 -2.03 -15.30
N ARG A 171 5.00 -3.07 -15.62
CA ARG A 171 5.52 -4.28 -16.30
C ARG A 171 6.12 -3.95 -17.66
N TYR A 172 5.45 -3.09 -18.43
CA TYR A 172 5.96 -2.61 -19.71
C TYR A 172 7.28 -1.84 -19.54
N LEU A 173 7.33 -0.90 -18.59
CA LEU A 173 8.55 -0.13 -18.31
C LEU A 173 9.72 -1.02 -17.88
N ASN A 174 9.47 -2.02 -17.02
CA ASN A 174 10.49 -3.00 -16.63
C ASN A 174 11.01 -3.78 -17.84
N PHE A 175 10.10 -4.25 -18.71
CA PHE A 175 10.48 -4.94 -19.93
C PHE A 175 11.36 -4.07 -20.83
N ILE A 176 11.00 -2.79 -21.01
CA ILE A 176 11.80 -1.84 -21.79
C ILE A 176 13.17 -1.62 -21.16
N ASP A 177 13.24 -1.37 -19.85
CA ASP A 177 14.49 -1.08 -19.14
C ASP A 177 15.44 -2.29 -19.09
N GLU A 178 14.91 -3.51 -19.17
CA GLU A 178 15.70 -4.75 -19.25
C GLU A 178 16.15 -5.07 -20.68
N LYS A 179 15.28 -4.90 -21.68
CA LYS A 179 15.48 -5.43 -23.04
C LYS A 179 15.95 -4.41 -24.06
N PHE A 180 15.69 -3.12 -23.83
CA PHE A 180 16.07 -2.04 -24.73
C PHE A 180 17.19 -1.16 -24.18
N LYS A 181 17.93 -1.67 -23.19
CA LYS A 181 19.13 -1.01 -22.66
C LYS A 181 20.30 -1.17 -23.63
N TYR A 182 20.56 -0.13 -24.41
CA TYR A 182 21.68 -0.10 -25.34
C TYR A 182 23.01 0.12 -24.60
N VAL A 183 23.88 -0.89 -24.55
CA VAL A 183 25.17 -0.84 -23.84
C VAL A 183 26.28 -1.29 -24.79
N ASN A 184 27.41 -0.56 -24.84
CA ASN A 184 28.54 -0.89 -25.71
C ASN A 184 28.18 -1.04 -27.20
N ASN A 185 27.22 -0.26 -27.68
CA ASN A 185 26.66 -0.33 -29.05
C ASN A 185 25.93 -1.63 -29.41
N GLU A 186 25.52 -2.42 -28.41
CA GLU A 186 24.77 -3.66 -28.63
C GLU A 186 23.53 -3.71 -27.73
N PHE A 187 22.48 -4.34 -28.23
CA PHE A 187 21.33 -4.73 -27.42
C PHE A 187 21.61 -6.05 -26.70
N PRO A 188 20.92 -6.30 -25.57
CA PRO A 188 20.86 -7.63 -25.00
C PRO A 188 20.40 -8.65 -26.06
N PRO A 189 20.98 -9.85 -26.10
CA PRO A 189 20.57 -10.87 -27.06
C PRO A 189 19.11 -11.28 -26.80
N GLU A 190 18.34 -11.45 -27.88
CA GLU A 190 16.96 -11.95 -27.82
C GLU A 190 16.93 -13.34 -27.16
N MET A 191 16.11 -13.50 -26.14
CA MET A 191 15.86 -14.77 -25.46
C MET A 191 14.56 -15.38 -25.99
N GLN A 192 14.43 -16.70 -25.89
CA GLN A 192 13.18 -17.39 -26.27
C GLN A 192 11.96 -16.83 -25.54
N ASP A 193 12.16 -16.40 -24.29
CA ASP A 193 11.11 -15.80 -23.45
C ASP A 193 10.64 -14.42 -23.95
N ASP A 194 11.42 -13.73 -24.78
CA ASP A 194 11.05 -12.42 -25.35
C ASP A 194 9.95 -12.55 -26.41
N ARG A 195 9.71 -13.76 -26.92
CA ARG A 195 8.63 -14.08 -27.87
C ARG A 195 7.32 -14.41 -27.18
N LYS A 196 7.31 -14.53 -25.84
CA LYS A 196 6.08 -14.74 -25.09
C LYS A 196 5.21 -13.49 -25.20
N LYS A 197 3.89 -13.70 -25.28
CA LYS A 197 2.95 -12.58 -25.27
C LYS A 197 3.07 -11.82 -23.95
N PHE A 198 2.92 -10.50 -24.02
CA PHE A 198 2.89 -9.64 -22.85
C PHE A 198 1.80 -10.12 -21.88
N ASP A 199 2.19 -10.36 -20.63
CA ASP A 199 1.26 -10.82 -19.61
C ASP A 199 0.37 -9.67 -19.13
N THR A 200 -0.88 -9.73 -19.58
CA THR A 200 -1.93 -8.75 -19.24
C THR A 200 -2.74 -9.16 -18.01
N TYR A 201 -2.50 -10.34 -17.44
CA TYR A 201 -3.22 -10.79 -16.27
C TYR A 201 -2.76 -10.04 -15.02
N VAL A 202 -3.70 -9.40 -14.33
CA VAL A 202 -3.48 -8.71 -13.06
C VAL A 202 -4.42 -9.34 -12.04
N ALA A 203 -3.85 -9.91 -10.98
CA ALA A 203 -4.60 -10.42 -9.84
C ALA A 203 -5.02 -9.25 -8.94
N PHE A 204 -6.24 -9.30 -8.42
CA PHE A 204 -6.79 -8.30 -7.49
C PHE A 204 -7.03 -8.88 -6.09
N GLU A 205 -6.92 -10.20 -5.98
CA GLU A 205 -7.13 -10.95 -4.77
C GLU A 205 -5.99 -10.69 -3.79
N ASP A 206 -6.37 -10.45 -2.53
CA ASP A 206 -5.44 -10.39 -1.41
C ASP A 206 -5.10 -11.83 -0.98
N ASP A 207 -3.89 -12.26 -1.33
CA ASP A 207 -3.36 -13.60 -1.11
C ASP A 207 -2.77 -13.83 0.29
N PHE A 208 -2.88 -12.83 1.17
CA PHE A 208 -2.36 -12.90 2.53
C PHE A 208 -3.07 -13.98 3.38
N ASP A 209 -2.30 -14.89 3.99
CA ASP A 209 -2.85 -15.95 4.86
C ASP A 209 -3.26 -15.41 6.24
N TYR A 210 -4.44 -14.81 6.33
CA TYR A 210 -5.03 -14.35 7.60
C TYR A 210 -5.21 -15.48 8.62
N SER A 211 -5.35 -16.73 8.18
CA SER A 211 -5.51 -17.88 9.08
C SER A 211 -4.20 -18.25 9.80
N ALA A 212 -3.05 -17.84 9.27
CA ALA A 212 -1.75 -18.08 9.88
C ALA A 212 -1.53 -17.25 11.15
N ILE A 213 -2.17 -16.09 11.27
CA ILE A 213 -1.98 -15.16 12.39
C ILE A 213 -2.19 -15.84 13.74
N ARG A 214 -3.30 -16.57 13.91
CA ARG A 214 -3.62 -17.28 15.16
C ARG A 214 -2.69 -18.47 15.44
N ARG A 215 -1.87 -18.87 14.47
CA ARG A 215 -0.91 -19.98 14.55
C ARG A 215 0.54 -19.48 14.74
N LEU A 216 0.77 -18.16 14.76
CA LEU A 216 2.10 -17.59 14.96
C LEU A 216 2.66 -17.91 16.34
N LEU A 217 1.81 -17.99 17.37
CA LEU A 217 2.21 -18.33 18.72
C LEU A 217 1.36 -19.44 19.31
N SER A 218 2.03 -20.39 19.95
CA SER A 218 1.39 -21.35 20.85
C SER A 218 1.23 -20.78 22.25
N GLN A 219 0.30 -21.35 23.01
CA GLN A 219 0.07 -20.97 24.41
C GLN A 219 1.31 -21.14 25.31
N THR A 220 2.20 -22.08 24.97
CA THR A 220 3.46 -22.26 25.68
C THR A 220 4.44 -21.11 25.38
N GLU A 221 4.51 -20.67 24.12
CA GLU A 221 5.38 -19.58 23.69
C GLU A 221 4.92 -18.24 24.26
N CYS A 222 3.62 -17.95 24.26
CA CYS A 222 3.08 -16.76 24.94
C CYS A 222 3.47 -16.73 26.43
N LYS A 223 3.39 -17.86 27.15
CA LYS A 223 3.83 -17.95 28.54
C LYS A 223 5.33 -17.71 28.72
N ILE A 224 6.17 -18.20 27.81
CA ILE A 224 7.62 -17.99 27.82
C ILE A 224 7.94 -16.52 27.57
N LEU A 225 7.37 -15.93 26.50
CA LEU A 225 7.59 -14.54 26.13
C LEU A 225 7.07 -13.60 27.21
N ARG A 226 6.00 -13.93 27.90
CA ARG A 226 5.48 -13.13 29.02
C ARG A 226 6.33 -13.23 30.29
N SER A 227 7.22 -14.22 30.38
CA SER A 227 8.06 -14.43 31.56
C SER A 227 9.26 -13.47 31.59
N ALA A 228 9.75 -13.15 32.80
CA ALA A 228 10.88 -12.25 32.98
C ALA A 228 12.27 -12.93 32.78
N PHE A 229 12.33 -14.18 32.31
CA PHE A 229 13.57 -14.95 32.20
C PHE A 229 14.15 -14.94 30.76
N PRO A 230 15.34 -14.36 30.52
CA PRO A 230 15.83 -14.07 29.16
C PRO A 230 16.30 -15.29 28.35
N LEU A 231 16.93 -16.31 28.96
CA LEU A 231 17.62 -17.36 28.18
C LEU A 231 16.71 -18.26 27.32
N LYS A 232 15.47 -18.50 27.74
CA LYS A 232 14.49 -19.27 26.94
C LYS A 232 13.75 -18.39 25.95
N GLU A 233 13.69 -17.10 26.25
CA GLU A 233 13.02 -16.10 25.45
C GLU A 233 13.75 -15.87 24.13
N ASP A 234 15.07 -15.75 24.15
CA ASP A 234 15.87 -15.43 22.95
C ASP A 234 15.62 -16.41 21.80
N LYS A 235 15.63 -17.71 22.09
CA LYS A 235 15.37 -18.75 21.09
C LYS A 235 13.93 -18.71 20.58
N THR A 236 12.96 -18.54 21.48
CA THR A 236 11.54 -18.44 21.11
C THR A 236 11.27 -17.20 20.27
N LEU A 237 11.96 -16.09 20.55
CA LEU A 237 11.84 -14.85 19.82
C LEU A 237 12.44 -14.97 18.41
N GLU A 238 13.57 -15.67 18.26
CA GLU A 238 14.17 -15.98 16.95
C GLU A 238 13.21 -16.83 16.09
N GLU A 239 12.68 -17.93 16.64
CA GLU A 239 11.71 -18.79 15.95
C GLU A 239 10.38 -18.07 15.63
N LEU A 240 9.91 -17.17 16.51
CA LEU A 240 8.76 -16.29 16.23
C LEU A 240 9.09 -15.32 15.09
N THR A 241 10.27 -14.71 15.10
CA THR A 241 10.71 -13.76 14.07
C THR A 241 10.70 -14.42 12.70
N ASP A 242 11.18 -15.66 12.58
CA ASP A 242 11.15 -16.40 11.31
C ASP A 242 9.72 -16.67 10.81
N ARG A 243 8.81 -17.05 11.72
CA ARG A 243 7.38 -17.23 11.38
C ARG A 243 6.73 -15.91 10.95
N VAL A 244 7.03 -14.81 11.63
CA VAL A 244 6.53 -13.47 11.27
C VAL A 244 7.09 -13.06 9.90
N ARG A 245 8.36 -13.33 9.62
CA ARG A 245 8.98 -13.03 8.31
C ARG A 245 8.38 -13.83 7.16
N ALA A 246 7.84 -15.02 7.41
CA ALA A 246 7.11 -15.76 6.40
C ALA A 246 5.84 -15.03 5.92
N LEU A 247 5.22 -14.21 6.77
CA LEU A 247 4.05 -13.39 6.42
C LEU A 247 4.45 -11.95 6.03
N TRP A 248 5.49 -11.41 6.65
CA TRP A 248 6.01 -10.06 6.42
C TRP A 248 7.54 -10.10 6.24
N PRO A 249 8.05 -10.27 5.01
CA PRO A 249 9.47 -10.53 4.76
C PRO A 249 10.45 -9.49 5.31
N LYS A 250 10.01 -8.24 5.46
CA LYS A 250 10.81 -7.12 5.99
C LYS A 250 10.72 -6.95 7.50
N ALA A 251 9.94 -7.79 8.20
CA ALA A 251 9.71 -7.65 9.62
C ALA A 251 11.00 -7.81 10.45
N VAL A 252 11.19 -6.86 11.37
CA VAL A 252 12.27 -6.84 12.36
C VAL A 252 11.65 -6.70 13.74
N PHE A 253 12.12 -7.49 14.69
CA PHE A 253 11.72 -7.38 16.09
C PHE A 253 12.08 -5.98 16.64
N GLU A 254 11.14 -5.35 17.33
CA GLU A 254 11.33 -4.01 17.91
C GLU A 254 11.31 -4.07 19.45
N ASP A 255 10.18 -4.47 20.03
CA ASP A 255 10.01 -4.50 21.48
C ASP A 255 9.12 -5.67 21.91
N ARG A 256 9.28 -6.05 23.17
CA ARG A 256 8.34 -6.90 23.90
C ARG A 256 8.14 -6.30 25.28
N ASN A 257 6.89 -6.00 25.61
CA ASN A 257 6.58 -5.30 26.85
C ASN A 257 5.17 -5.65 27.36
N CYS A 258 5.05 -5.61 28.68
CA CYS A 258 3.86 -5.88 29.46
C CYS A 258 3.48 -4.64 30.25
N SER A 259 2.46 -3.90 29.79
CA SER A 259 2.01 -2.69 30.45
C SER A 259 0.49 -2.57 30.47
N ARG A 260 -0.06 -2.05 31.57
CA ARG A 260 -1.49 -1.69 31.65
C ARG A 260 -1.81 -0.37 30.97
N GLN A 261 -0.81 0.44 30.64
CA GLN A 261 -0.99 1.71 29.96
C GLN A 261 -1.14 1.50 28.46
N SER A 262 -2.03 2.27 27.84
CA SER A 262 -2.18 2.26 26.38
C SER A 262 -0.93 2.85 25.74
N ARG A 263 -0.45 2.18 24.69
CA ARG A 263 0.78 2.52 24.00
C ARG A 263 0.67 2.30 22.50
N GLN A 264 1.52 3.01 21.77
CA GLN A 264 1.68 2.89 20.32
C GLN A 264 3.11 2.44 20.01
N PRO A 265 3.29 1.55 19.02
CA PRO A 265 4.61 1.20 18.48
C PRO A 265 5.39 2.43 17.99
N ALA A 266 6.72 2.38 18.08
CA ALA A 266 7.58 3.46 17.60
C ALA A 266 7.59 3.59 16.06
N CYS A 267 7.29 2.50 15.35
CA CYS A 267 7.30 2.46 13.89
C CYS A 267 5.90 2.56 13.28
N PRO A 268 5.75 3.15 12.08
CA PRO A 268 4.46 3.35 11.44
C PRO A 268 3.83 2.06 10.91
N ARG A 269 4.64 1.06 10.54
CA ARG A 269 4.20 -0.23 9.96
C ARG A 269 4.39 -1.36 10.96
N ALA A 270 3.70 -1.25 12.08
CA ALA A 270 3.87 -2.17 13.19
C ALA A 270 2.96 -3.41 13.07
N ILE A 271 3.51 -4.56 13.43
CA ILE A 271 2.80 -5.82 13.64
C ILE A 271 2.82 -6.07 15.15
N VAL A 272 1.65 -5.97 15.78
CA VAL A 272 1.52 -6.12 17.24
C VAL A 272 0.79 -7.42 17.55
N LEU A 273 1.47 -8.36 18.20
CA LEU A 273 0.90 -9.65 18.56
C LEU A 273 0.72 -9.73 20.08
N SER A 274 -0.47 -10.10 20.53
CA SER A 274 -0.71 -10.36 21.95
C SER A 274 0.05 -11.60 22.41
N ILE A 275 0.64 -11.50 23.60
CA ILE A 275 1.23 -12.62 24.33
C ILE A 275 0.53 -12.85 25.69
N GLU A 276 -0.68 -12.31 25.87
CA GLU A 276 -1.51 -12.68 27.03
C GLU A 276 -2.06 -14.09 26.88
N ASN A 277 -2.51 -14.67 27.99
CA ASN A 277 -3.00 -16.06 27.99
C ASN A 277 -4.32 -16.21 27.22
N ASP A 278 -5.21 -15.21 27.33
CA ASP A 278 -6.60 -15.33 26.87
C ASP A 278 -6.75 -15.00 25.38
N ASP A 279 -5.86 -14.20 24.80
CA ASP A 279 -5.84 -13.79 23.39
C ASP A 279 -4.46 -14.00 22.74
N CYS A 280 -3.72 -15.01 23.18
CA CYS A 280 -2.41 -15.38 22.62
C CYS A 280 -2.43 -15.40 21.08
N SER A 281 -1.46 -14.74 20.45
CA SER A 281 -1.33 -14.57 18.99
C SER A 281 -2.35 -13.65 18.32
N GLU A 282 -3.23 -12.98 19.08
CA GLU A 282 -4.19 -12.04 18.50
C GLU A 282 -3.48 -10.81 17.93
N TRP A 283 -3.94 -10.37 16.75
CA TRP A 283 -3.37 -9.21 16.06
C TRP A 283 -3.99 -7.90 16.56
N LEU A 284 -3.25 -7.24 17.42
CA LEU A 284 -3.69 -6.01 18.08
C LEU A 284 -3.61 -4.81 17.14
N GLY A 285 -4.41 -3.79 17.45
CA GLY A 285 -4.34 -2.49 16.77
C GLY A 285 -3.11 -1.69 17.19
N ALA A 286 -2.88 -0.56 16.51
CA ALA A 286 -1.77 0.34 16.82
C ALA A 286 -1.76 0.78 18.29
N MET A 287 -2.91 1.21 18.81
CA MET A 287 -3.09 1.45 20.25
C MET A 287 -3.47 0.15 20.96
N HIS A 288 -2.65 -0.27 21.91
CA HIS A 288 -2.85 -1.53 22.63
C HIS A 288 -2.40 -1.46 24.10
N THR A 289 -2.86 -2.43 24.89
CA THR A 289 -2.53 -2.62 26.32
C THR A 289 -2.23 -4.09 26.57
N GLY A 290 -1.65 -4.41 27.72
CA GLY A 290 -1.28 -5.77 28.12
C GLY A 290 0.13 -6.12 27.67
N CYS A 291 0.39 -7.42 27.60
CA CYS A 291 1.63 -7.98 27.10
C CYS A 291 1.56 -8.21 25.59
N SER A 292 2.51 -7.63 24.86
CA SER A 292 2.63 -7.81 23.40
C SER A 292 4.08 -7.87 22.94
N VAL A 293 4.27 -8.48 21.77
CA VAL A 293 5.49 -8.43 20.97
C VAL A 293 5.22 -7.56 19.75
N VAL A 294 6.16 -6.70 19.41
CA VAL A 294 6.07 -5.74 18.30
C VAL A 294 7.17 -6.02 17.28
N PHE A 295 6.77 -6.06 16.02
CA PHE A 295 7.67 -6.07 14.87
C PHE A 295 7.42 -4.85 13.99
N CYS A 296 8.45 -4.36 13.32
CA CYS A 296 8.38 -3.28 12.34
C CYS A 296 8.69 -3.82 10.94
N ALA A 297 7.86 -3.48 9.95
CA ALA A 297 7.98 -3.92 8.56
C ALA A 297 8.26 -2.78 7.57
#